data_AF-A0A392VT57-F1
#
_entry.id   AF-A0A392VT57-F1
#
_cell.length_a   1.000
_cell.length_b   1.000
_cell.length_c   1.000
_cell.angle_alpha   90.00
_cell.angle_beta   90.00
_cell.angle_gamma   90.00
#
_symmetry.space_group_name_H-M   'P 1'
#
loop_
_entity.id
_entity.type
_entity.pdbx_description
1 polymer ?
#
loop_
_entity_poly.entity_id
_entity_poly.type
_entity_poly.pdbx_seq_one_letter_code
_entity_poly.pdbx_strand_id
1 'polypeptide(L)' 'MNVMAASINAQTQVKTQRNLEKREREIHAVGTRVLTSFNNHNPPRFRGDGGPAAADLWLQAM' A
#
# COMPACT_ATOMS: atom_id res chain seq x y z
N MET A 1 9.94 -15.45 -42.60
CA MET A 1 9.45 -15.19 -41.23
C MET A 1 8.07 -14.56 -41.36
N ASN A 2 7.02 -15.19 -40.83
CA ASN A 2 5.63 -14.91 -41.25
C ASN A 2 5.01 -13.73 -40.48
N VAL A 3 4.33 -12.82 -41.16
CA VAL A 3 3.75 -11.57 -40.60
C VAL A 3 2.82 -11.81 -39.40
N MET A 4 2.14 -12.96 -39.40
CA MET A 4 1.27 -13.39 -38.31
C MET A 4 2.05 -13.58 -37.00
N ALA A 5 3.20 -14.27 -37.04
CA ALA A 5 4.04 -14.49 -35.86
C ALA A 5 4.59 -13.18 -35.30
N ALA A 6 5.00 -12.25 -36.18
CA ALA A 6 5.45 -10.93 -35.78
C ALA A 6 4.33 -10.12 -35.09
N SER A 7 3.11 -10.17 -35.63
CA SER A 7 1.97 -9.46 -35.04
C SER A 7 1.54 -10.02 -33.67
N ILE A 8 1.58 -11.35 -33.48
CA ILE A 8 1.26 -11.99 -32.20
C ILE A 8 2.31 -11.62 -31.16
N ASN A 9 3.60 -11.62 -31.53
CA ASN A 9 4.67 -11.22 -30.63
C ASN A 9 4.53 -9.74 -30.24
N ALA A 10 4.29 -8.84 -31.20
CA ALA A 10 4.08 -7.42 -30.92
C ALA A 10 2.89 -7.17 -29.99
N GLN A 11 1.75 -7.83 -30.23
CA GLN A 11 0.58 -7.74 -29.35
C GLN A 11 0.86 -8.25 -27.94
N THR A 12 1.63 -9.33 -27.83
CA THR A 12 2.04 -9.90 -26.54
C THR A 12 2.91 -8.90 -25.76
N GLN A 13 3.91 -8.30 -26.41
CA GLN A 13 4.76 -7.29 -25.79
C GLN A 13 3.96 -6.07 -25.31
N VAL A 14 3.03 -5.57 -26.11
CA VAL A 14 2.14 -4.46 -25.73
C VAL A 14 1.28 -4.80 -24.51
N LYS A 15 0.72 -6.01 -24.46
CA LYS A 15 -0.08 -6.47 -23.31
C LYS A 15 0.76 -6.58 -22.05
N THR A 16 1.96 -7.14 -22.15
CA THR A 16 2.89 -7.25 -21.03
C THR A 16 3.26 -5.87 -20.49
N GLN A 17 3.64 -4.94 -21.36
CA GLN A 17 3.98 -3.57 -20.96
C GLN A 17 2.83 -2.87 -20.24
N ARG A 18 1.62 -2.95 -20.80
CA ARG A 18 0.42 -2.36 -20.20
C ARG A 18 0.13 -2.93 -18.81
N ASN A 19 0.30 -4.25 -18.64
CA ASN A 19 0.06 -4.91 -17.37
C ASN A 19 1.06 -4.49 -16.31
N LEU A 20 2.34 -4.34 -16.68
CA LEU A 20 3.38 -3.82 -15.79
C LEU A 20 3.05 -2.41 -15.34
N GLU A 21 2.74 -1.50 -16.27
CA GLU A 21 2.36 -0.13 -15.93
C GLU A 21 1.11 -0.04 -15.04
N LYS A 22 0.12 -0.90 -15.28
CA LYS A 22 -1.07 -0.98 -14.44
C LYS A 22 -0.70 -1.40 -13.01
N ARG A 23 0.11 -2.45 -12.88
CA ARG A 23 0.58 -2.96 -11.59
C ARG A 23 1.40 -1.90 -10.84
N GLU A 24 2.29 -1.19 -11.50
CA GLU A 24 3.08 -0.12 -10.87
C GLU A 24 2.19 1.03 -10.37
N ARG A 25 1.18 1.42 -11.14
CA ARG A 25 0.18 2.40 -10.68
C ARG A 25 -0.60 1.92 -9.47
N GLU A 26 -0.98 0.65 -9.43
CA GLU A 26 -1.69 0.06 -8.28
C GLU A 26 -0.80 0.01 -7.04
N ILE A 27 0.47 -0.42 -7.18
CA ILE A 27 1.44 -0.43 -6.09
C ILE A 27 1.63 0.99 -5.54
N HIS A 28 1.80 1.97 -6.42
CA HIS A 28 1.95 3.36 -6.02
C HIS A 28 0.70 3.86 -5.29
N ALA A 29 -0.50 3.63 -5.86
CA ALA A 29 -1.75 4.06 -5.25
C ALA A 29 -2.00 3.42 -3.87
N VAL A 30 -1.70 2.13 -3.71
CA VAL A 30 -1.81 1.44 -2.43
C VAL A 30 -0.79 2.00 -1.44
N GLY A 31 0.47 2.17 -1.85
CA GLY A 31 1.52 2.76 -1.01
C GLY A 31 1.16 4.15 -0.51
N THR A 32 0.68 5.03 -1.39
CA THR A 32 0.23 6.38 -1.02
C THR A 32 -0.96 6.33 -0.07
N ARG A 33 -1.92 5.43 -0.28
CA ARG A 33 -3.07 5.27 0.63
C ARG A 33 -2.64 4.82 2.03
N VAL A 34 -1.74 3.85 2.12
CA VAL A 34 -1.20 3.37 3.40
C VAL A 34 -0.45 4.50 4.12
N LEU A 35 0.45 5.19 3.42
CA LEU A 35 1.20 6.30 4.00
C LEU A 35 0.30 7.45 4.46
N THR A 36 -0.72 7.79 3.66
CA THR A 36 -1.70 8.82 4.01
C THR A 36 -2.49 8.41 5.25
N SER A 37 -2.95 7.15 5.31
CA SER A 37 -3.66 6.62 6.48
C SER A 37 -2.78 6.65 7.73
N PHE A 38 -1.51 6.29 7.61
CA PHE A 38 -0.56 6.33 8.70
C PHE A 38 -0.33 7.78 9.20
N ASN A 39 -0.11 8.72 8.28
CA ASN A 39 0.11 10.12 8.62
C ASN A 39 -1.11 10.79 9.28
N ASN A 40 -2.31 10.33 8.94
CA ASN A 40 -3.55 10.81 9.54
C ASN A 40 -3.95 10.02 10.80
N HIS A 41 -3.21 8.97 11.16
CA HIS A 41 -3.49 8.19 12.34
C HIS A 41 -3.18 9.00 13.60
N ASN A 42 -4.12 9.01 14.55
CA ASN A 42 -3.98 9.69 15.83
C ASN A 42 -4.14 8.66 16.95
N PRO A 43 -3.04 8.02 17.39
CA PRO A 43 -3.14 6.99 18.41
C PRO A 43 -3.49 7.60 19.77
N PRO A 44 -4.11 6.83 20.68
CA PRO A 44 -4.35 7.26 22.05
C PRO A 44 -3.03 7.68 22.72
N ARG A 45 -3.01 8.84 23.38
CA ARG A 45 -1.85 9.30 24.13
C ARG A 45 -2.05 9.03 25.61
N PHE A 46 -1.08 8.39 26.26
CA PHE A 46 -1.04 8.32 27.71
C PHE A 46 -0.80 9.73 28.28
N ARG A 47 -1.66 10.17 29.19
CA ARG A 47 -1.58 11.52 29.78
C ARG A 47 -0.72 11.58 31.04
N GLY A 48 -0.34 10.43 31.61
CA GLY A 48 0.43 10.38 32.86
C GLY A 48 -0.42 10.47 34.13
N ASP A 49 -1.74 10.67 34.00
CA ASP A 49 -2.66 10.73 35.12
C ASP A 49 -2.88 9.34 35.75
N GLY A 50 -3.00 9.27 37.08
CA GLY A 50 -3.44 8.05 37.79
C GLY A 50 -2.35 7.02 38.17
N GLY A 51 -1.07 7.30 37.88
CA GLY A 51 0.05 6.47 38.34
C GLY A 51 0.19 5.10 37.64
N PRO A 52 0.95 4.16 38.20
CA PRO A 52 1.31 2.90 37.53
C PRO A 52 0.12 2.04 37.09
N ALA A 53 -0.95 1.96 37.90
CA ALA A 53 -2.14 1.20 37.54
C ALA A 53 -2.88 1.78 36.32
N ALA A 54 -2.88 3.11 36.17
CA ALA A 54 -3.46 3.76 35.00
C ALA A 54 -2.59 3.56 33.74
N ALA A 55 -1.27 3.48 33.91
CA ALA A 55 -0.36 3.12 32.82
C ALA A 55 -0.60 1.68 32.34
N ASP A 56 -0.77 0.73 33.26
CA ASP A 56 -1.07 -0.67 32.93
C ASP A 56 -2.41 -0.81 32.19
N LEU A 57 -3.46 -0.12 32.66
CA LEU A 57 -4.76 -0.09 31.97
C LEU A 57 -4.67 0.55 30.58
N TRP A 58 -3.86 1.60 30.42
CA TRP A 58 -3.64 2.22 29.12
C TRP A 58 -2.90 1.29 28.16
N LEU A 59 -1.90 0.54 28.64
CA LEU A 59 -1.19 -0.46 27.85
C LEU A 59 -2.09 -1.64 27.45
N GLN A 60 -3.04 -2.04 28.31
CA GLN A 60 -4.03 -3.07 27.99
C GLN A 60 -5.06 -2.64 26.95
N ALA A 61 -5.31 -1.33 26.82
CA ALA A 61 -6.29 -0.76 25.90
C ALA A 61 -5.71 -0.35 24.53
N MET A 62 -4.39 -0.45 24.35
CA MET A 62 -3.67 -0.25 23.08
C MET A 62 -3.70 -1.52 22.23
#